data_AF-A0A3C0ALH2-F1
#
_entry.id   AF-A0A3C0ALH2-F1
#
_cell.length_a   1.000
_cell.length_b   1.000
_cell.length_c   1.000
_cell.angle_alpha   90.00
_cell.angle_beta   90.00
_cell.angle_gamma   90.00
#
_symmetry.space_group_name_H-M   'P 1'
#
loop_
_entity.id
_entity.type
_entity.pdbx_description
1 polymer ?
#
loop_
_entity_poly.entity_id
_entity_poly.type
_entity_poly.pdbx_seq_one_letter_code
_entity_poly.pdbx_strand_id
1 'polypeptide(L)'
;EMPAVVGLGEFLSDISGGDMVIVDGNNGEVIIDPDEETLAKYKDTGERQRSMAARLASRRKIRSETKDGTRIHVMGNIEFPNEVEHCTERGADGIGLYRTEFLYLQSNTEPTEEVHYDAYCRVVQAAKNRPIVIRTLDLGADKIPRGYRHLAKEGMNPALGLRSVRLSLRDLPLFKTQLRAIFRAAVHGDVRIMFPLISTLLEWRQAKMIVGDVLEDLEERGVEFNSNIPIGMMVEVPAAALLAEE
;
A
#
# COMPACT_ATOMS: atom_id res chain seq x y z
N GLU A 1 -12.24 0.25 10.77
CA GLU A 1 -11.91 -1.19 10.61
C GLU A 1 -13.20 -1.97 10.56
N MET A 2 -13.29 -2.97 9.68
CA MET A 2 -14.46 -3.83 9.55
C MET A 2 -14.01 -5.29 9.69
N PRO A 3 -14.66 -6.11 10.52
CA PRO A 3 -14.38 -7.54 10.57
C PRO A 3 -14.75 -8.16 9.23
N ALA A 4 -13.91 -9.08 8.74
CA ALA A 4 -14.14 -9.80 7.50
C ALA A 4 -13.63 -11.23 7.65
N VAL A 5 -14.38 -12.17 7.06
CA VAL A 5 -13.98 -13.56 6.89
C VAL A 5 -14.13 -13.88 5.40
N VAL A 6 -13.10 -14.48 4.80
CA VAL A 6 -13.06 -14.80 3.37
C VAL A 6 -12.81 -16.30 3.18
N GLY A 7 -13.25 -16.85 2.05
CA GLY A 7 -13.04 -18.27 1.73
C GLY A 7 -14.00 -19.23 2.44
N LEU A 8 -15.19 -18.78 2.83
CA LEU A 8 -16.22 -19.57 3.51
C LEU A 8 -16.91 -20.64 2.63
N GLY A 9 -16.53 -20.76 1.36
CA GLY A 9 -17.16 -21.67 0.41
C GLY A 9 -18.61 -21.26 0.07
N GLU A 10 -19.45 -22.25 -0.20
CA GLU A 10 -20.88 -22.05 -0.48
C GLU A 10 -21.64 -22.00 0.85
N PHE A 11 -21.90 -20.80 1.36
CA PHE A 11 -22.72 -20.58 2.57
C PHE A 11 -23.86 -19.56 2.34
N LEU A 12 -23.82 -18.85 1.20
CA LEU A 12 -24.82 -17.83 0.87
C LEU A 12 -26.21 -18.42 0.64
N SER A 13 -26.31 -19.71 0.33
CA SER A 13 -27.60 -20.43 0.24
C SER A 13 -28.31 -20.55 1.58
N ASP A 14 -27.56 -20.44 2.68
CA ASP A 14 -28.04 -20.70 4.03
C ASP A 14 -28.42 -19.41 4.78
N ILE A 15 -28.34 -18.26 4.11
CA ILE A 15 -28.65 -16.94 4.68
C ILE A 15 -29.83 -16.33 3.95
N SER A 16 -30.85 -15.97 4.72
CA SER A 16 -31.98 -15.18 4.25
C SER A 16 -31.82 -13.71 4.67
N GLY A 17 -32.41 -12.82 3.87
CA GLY A 17 -32.45 -11.40 4.21
C GLY A 17 -33.22 -11.18 5.52
N GLY A 18 -32.53 -10.69 6.55
CA GLY A 18 -33.09 -10.42 7.87
C GLY A 18 -32.51 -11.28 9.00
N ASP A 19 -31.75 -12.34 8.65
CA ASP A 19 -31.12 -13.19 9.64
C ASP A 19 -30.05 -12.43 10.44
N MET A 20 -29.98 -12.71 11.74
CA MET A 20 -28.90 -12.19 12.57
C MET A 20 -27.63 -13.00 12.29
N VAL A 21 -26.53 -12.29 12.03
CA VAL A 21 -25.25 -12.91 11.71
C VAL A 21 -24.14 -12.31 12.56
N ILE A 22 -23.29 -13.17 13.13
CA ILE A 22 -22.05 -12.77 13.80
C ILE A 22 -20.88 -13.07 12.86
N VAL A 23 -20.01 -12.08 12.66
CA VAL A 23 -18.77 -12.21 11.89
C VAL A 23 -17.59 -12.13 12.86
N ASP A 24 -17.00 -13.28 13.18
CA ASP A 24 -15.79 -13.35 14.02
C ASP A 24 -14.53 -13.39 13.15
N GLY A 25 -13.98 -12.20 12.91
CA GLY A 25 -12.72 -12.06 12.17
C GLY A 25 -11.48 -12.59 12.91
N ASN A 26 -11.55 -12.90 14.21
CA ASN A 26 -10.40 -13.44 14.95
C ASN A 26 -10.28 -14.94 14.79
N ASN A 27 -11.41 -15.66 14.81
CA ASN A 27 -11.43 -17.11 14.63
C ASN A 27 -11.72 -17.52 13.18
N GLY A 28 -12.14 -16.59 12.33
CA GLY A 28 -12.53 -16.88 10.95
C GLY A 28 -13.89 -17.56 10.86
N GLU A 29 -14.80 -17.24 11.77
CA GLU A 29 -16.11 -17.90 11.88
C GLU A 29 -17.24 -16.96 11.49
N VAL A 30 -18.28 -17.52 10.88
CA VAL A 30 -19.56 -16.84 10.65
C VAL A 30 -20.66 -17.69 11.28
N ILE A 31 -21.44 -17.08 12.17
CA ILE A 31 -22.52 -17.74 12.89
C ILE A 31 -23.83 -17.12 12.42
N ILE A 32 -24.68 -17.95 11.83
CA ILE A 32 -26.00 -17.60 11.32
C ILE A 32 -27.03 -17.97 12.37
N ASP A 33 -28.00 -17.09 12.60
CA ASP A 33 -29.08 -17.25 13.58
C ASP A 33 -28.56 -17.69 14.98
N PRO A 34 -27.66 -16.91 15.59
CA PRO A 34 -27.08 -17.26 16.88
C PRO A 34 -28.15 -17.28 17.97
N ASP A 35 -28.11 -18.31 18.82
CA ASP A 35 -28.94 -18.36 20.02
C ASP A 35 -28.55 -17.26 21.04
N GLU A 36 -29.41 -17.07 22.04
CA GLU A 36 -29.22 -16.02 23.05
C GLU A 36 -27.91 -16.19 23.83
N GLU A 37 -27.49 -17.43 24.10
CA GLU A 37 -26.23 -17.73 24.79
C GLU A 37 -25.02 -17.30 23.96
N THR A 38 -25.02 -17.66 22.68
CA THR A 38 -23.97 -17.28 21.72
C THR A 38 -23.93 -15.76 21.57
N LEU A 39 -25.10 -15.12 21.42
CA LEU A 39 -25.17 -13.66 21.30
C LEU A 39 -24.62 -12.95 22.54
N ALA A 40 -24.94 -13.43 23.75
CA ALA A 40 -24.41 -12.89 25.00
C ALA A 40 -22.88 -13.05 25.09
N LYS A 41 -22.37 -14.23 24.74
CA LYS A 41 -20.92 -14.52 24.72
C LYS A 41 -20.16 -13.59 23.77
N TYR A 42 -20.67 -13.35 22.56
CA TYR A 42 -20.02 -12.46 21.60
C TYR A 42 -20.13 -10.99 21.97
N LYS A 43 -21.21 -10.57 22.64
CA LYS A 43 -21.32 -9.23 23.22
C LYS A 43 -20.25 -8.99 24.29
N ASP A 44 -20.08 -9.90 25.24
CA ASP A 44 -19.02 -9.83 26.27
C ASP A 44 -17.61 -9.86 25.63
N THR A 45 -17.40 -10.72 24.63
CA THR A 45 -16.14 -10.76 23.87
C THR A 45 -15.85 -9.40 23.22
N GLY A 46 -16.84 -8.78 22.59
CA GLY A 46 -16.72 -7.44 22.01
C GLY A 46 -16.42 -6.36 23.05
N GLU A 47 -17.01 -6.44 24.26
CA GLU A 47 -16.70 -5.53 25.37
C GLU A 47 -15.26 -5.69 25.86
N ARG A 48 -14.80 -6.92 26.04
CA ARG A 48 -13.40 -7.21 26.43
C ARG A 48 -12.42 -6.69 25.39
N GLN A 49 -12.71 -6.85 24.11
CA GLN A 49 -11.89 -6.31 23.01
C GLN A 49 -11.83 -4.78 23.05
N ARG A 50 -12.97 -4.09 23.26
CA ARG A 50 -12.99 -2.63 23.43
C ARG A 50 -12.17 -2.16 24.62
N SER A 51 -12.28 -2.86 25.76
CA SER A 51 -11.50 -2.56 26.96
C SER A 51 -9.99 -2.77 26.74
N MET A 52 -9.62 -3.87 26.08
CA MET A 52 -8.23 -4.13 25.71
C MET A 52 -7.69 -3.06 24.75
N ALA A 53 -8.46 -2.68 23.72
CA ALA A 53 -8.08 -1.62 22.78
C ALA A 53 -7.85 -0.28 23.50
N ALA A 54 -8.70 0.08 24.46
CA ALA A 54 -8.52 1.27 25.29
C ALA A 54 -7.24 1.19 26.13
N ARG A 55 -6.93 0.03 26.72
CA ARG A 55 -5.69 -0.19 27.47
C ARG A 55 -4.46 -0.07 26.56
N LEU A 56 -4.50 -0.65 25.36
CA LEU A 56 -3.41 -0.56 24.39
C LEU A 56 -3.24 0.87 23.85
N ALA A 57 -4.32 1.64 23.73
CA ALA A 57 -4.25 3.04 23.33
C ALA A 57 -3.37 3.87 24.29
N SER A 58 -3.35 3.56 25.59
CA SER A 58 -2.45 4.24 26.54
C SER A 58 -0.97 4.04 26.23
N ARG A 59 -0.61 3.01 25.44
CA ARG A 59 0.76 2.63 25.09
C ARG A 59 1.25 3.20 23.75
N ARG A 60 0.43 3.97 23.03
CA ARG A 60 0.75 4.53 21.70
C ARG A 60 2.03 5.38 21.65
N LYS A 61 2.46 5.95 22.78
CA LYS A 61 3.67 6.80 22.88
C LYS A 61 4.94 6.03 23.25
N ILE A 62 4.82 4.74 23.56
CA ILE A 62 5.97 3.90 23.91
C ILE A 62 6.70 3.56 22.63
N ARG A 63 8.04 3.70 22.65
CA ARG A 63 8.87 3.30 21.52
C ARG A 63 8.83 1.79 21.33
N SER A 64 8.81 1.36 20.09
CA SER A 64 8.92 -0.05 19.71
C SER A 64 10.36 -0.52 19.94
N GLU A 65 10.57 -1.21 21.06
CA GLU A 65 11.88 -1.68 21.52
C GLU A 65 11.73 -3.06 22.17
N THR A 66 12.66 -3.97 21.87
CA THR A 66 12.74 -5.28 22.52
C THR A 66 13.24 -5.14 23.96
N LYS A 67 13.10 -6.20 24.76
CA LYS A 67 13.55 -6.19 26.17
C LYS A 67 15.06 -5.99 26.35
N ASP A 68 15.84 -6.27 25.32
CA ASP A 68 17.31 -6.12 25.29
C ASP A 68 17.76 -4.80 24.62
N GLY A 69 16.83 -3.91 24.27
CA GLY A 69 17.15 -2.56 23.79
C GLY A 69 17.22 -2.40 22.27
N THR A 70 16.90 -3.44 21.49
CA THR A 70 16.87 -3.34 20.02
C THR A 70 15.64 -2.56 19.57
N ARG A 71 15.86 -1.40 18.96
CA ARG A 71 14.79 -0.58 18.39
C ARG A 71 14.24 -1.23 17.12
N ILE A 72 12.91 -1.29 17.02
CA ILE A 72 12.19 -1.75 15.83
C ILE A 72 11.31 -0.60 15.34
N HIS A 73 11.21 -0.41 14.03
CA HIS A 73 10.27 0.57 13.47
C HIS A 73 8.94 -0.11 13.15
N VAL A 74 7.87 0.38 13.75
CA VAL A 74 6.50 -0.08 13.44
C VAL A 74 5.84 0.99 12.59
N MET A 75 5.69 0.70 11.30
CA MET A 75 5.15 1.66 10.33
C MET A 75 3.77 1.21 9.83
N GLY A 76 2.97 2.17 9.38
CA GLY A 76 1.66 1.93 8.80
C GLY A 76 1.73 1.61 7.31
N ASN A 77 0.78 0.80 6.84
CA ASN A 77 0.51 0.61 5.43
C ASN A 77 -0.79 1.34 5.09
N ILE A 78 -0.79 2.13 4.02
CA ILE A 78 -1.94 2.95 3.62
C ILE A 78 -2.19 2.84 2.12
N GLU A 79 -3.43 3.09 1.73
CA GLU A 79 -3.92 3.25 0.36
C GLU A 79 -4.44 4.67 0.13
N PHE A 80 -4.91 5.34 1.20
CA PHE A 80 -5.54 6.65 1.10
C PHE A 80 -4.85 7.69 1.99
N PRO A 81 -4.81 8.98 1.58
CA PRO A 81 -4.16 10.01 2.39
C PRO A 81 -4.71 10.20 3.81
N ASN A 82 -6.01 9.98 4.01
CA ASN A 82 -6.65 10.12 5.33
C ASN A 82 -6.25 9.02 6.32
N GLU A 83 -5.64 7.92 5.87
CA GLU A 83 -5.19 6.85 6.76
C GLU A 83 -3.91 7.19 7.53
N VAL A 84 -3.17 8.21 7.08
CA VAL A 84 -1.93 8.67 7.75
C VAL A 84 -2.21 9.13 9.19
N GLU A 85 -3.32 9.84 9.40
CA GLU A 85 -3.72 10.29 10.73
C GLU A 85 -4.03 9.08 11.62
N HIS A 86 -4.72 8.06 11.08
CA HIS A 86 -5.03 6.84 11.81
C HIS A 86 -3.76 6.08 12.23
N CYS A 87 -2.78 5.95 11.34
CA CYS A 87 -1.48 5.34 11.66
C CYS A 87 -0.75 6.15 12.74
N THR A 88 -0.73 7.48 12.61
CA THR A 88 -0.07 8.38 13.57
C THR A 88 -0.73 8.30 14.95
N GLU A 89 -2.06 8.29 15.00
CA GLU A 89 -2.81 8.13 16.24
C GLU A 89 -2.56 6.78 16.91
N ARG A 90 -2.22 5.74 16.16
CA ARG A 90 -1.84 4.43 16.70
C ARG A 90 -0.37 4.33 17.13
N GLY A 91 0.41 5.38 16.94
CA GLY A 91 1.82 5.41 17.34
C GLY A 91 2.78 4.87 16.27
N ALA A 92 2.38 4.85 14.99
CA ALA A 92 3.28 4.45 13.92
C ALA A 92 4.50 5.40 13.82
N ASP A 93 5.68 4.82 13.59
CA ASP A 93 6.94 5.53 13.37
C ASP A 93 6.99 6.23 12.00
N GLY A 94 6.09 5.84 11.09
CA GLY A 94 5.94 6.40 9.75
C GLY A 94 5.04 5.55 8.88
N ILE A 95 5.10 5.75 7.57
CA ILE A 95 4.38 4.97 6.56
C ILE A 95 5.39 4.08 5.83
N GLY A 96 5.31 2.78 6.08
CA GLY A 96 6.23 1.79 5.52
C GLY A 96 5.84 1.32 4.12
N LEU A 97 4.58 1.57 3.74
CA LEU A 97 4.06 1.28 2.42
C LEU A 97 2.87 2.19 2.11
N TYR A 98 3.01 3.06 1.12
CA TYR A 98 1.91 3.74 0.48
C TYR A 98 1.63 3.09 -0.88
N ARG A 99 0.46 2.45 -0.98
CA ARG A 99 -0.10 1.83 -2.18
C ARG A 99 -0.77 2.89 -3.07
N THR A 100 -0.28 3.05 -4.29
CA THR A 100 -0.72 4.13 -5.20
C THR A 100 -1.79 3.71 -6.20
N GLU A 101 -2.14 2.42 -6.24
CA GLU A 101 -3.01 1.81 -7.25
C GLU A 101 -4.41 2.43 -7.28
N PHE A 102 -4.87 2.90 -6.12
CA PHE A 102 -6.14 3.59 -5.95
C PHE A 102 -6.34 4.77 -6.91
N LEU A 103 -5.27 5.52 -7.22
CA LEU A 103 -5.31 6.65 -8.15
C LEU A 103 -5.71 6.24 -9.57
N TYR A 104 -5.46 4.98 -9.94
CA TYR A 104 -5.82 4.41 -11.24
C TYR A 104 -7.19 3.72 -11.21
N LEU A 105 -7.59 3.13 -10.08
CA LEU A 105 -8.82 2.34 -9.96
C LEU A 105 -10.09 3.19 -9.80
N GLN A 106 -9.98 4.40 -9.24
CA GLN A 106 -11.13 5.30 -9.06
C GLN A 106 -11.47 6.15 -10.29
N SER A 107 -10.50 6.35 -11.16
CA SER A 107 -10.66 7.22 -12.33
C SER A 107 -10.92 6.39 -13.58
N ASN A 108 -11.76 6.90 -14.47
CA ASN A 108 -11.92 6.33 -15.81
C ASN A 108 -10.80 6.76 -16.79
N THR A 109 -9.93 7.67 -16.34
CA THR A 109 -8.78 8.19 -17.09
C THR A 109 -7.51 8.01 -16.29
N GLU A 110 -6.39 7.90 -16.98
CA GLU A 110 -5.08 7.83 -16.34
C GLU A 110 -4.81 9.10 -15.50
N PRO A 111 -4.31 8.96 -14.25
CA PRO A 111 -3.96 10.09 -13.41
C PRO A 111 -2.80 10.89 -14.03
N THR A 112 -2.93 12.23 -13.99
CA THR A 112 -1.87 13.12 -14.44
C THR A 112 -0.79 13.27 -13.36
N GLU A 113 0.35 13.88 -13.71
CA GLU A 113 1.41 14.20 -12.76
C GLU A 113 0.91 15.03 -11.57
N GLU A 114 0.05 16.04 -11.82
CA GLU A 114 -0.52 16.87 -10.74
C GLU A 114 -1.43 16.07 -9.82
N VAL A 115 -2.21 15.12 -10.35
CA VAL A 115 -3.05 14.24 -9.51
C VAL A 115 -2.20 13.38 -8.58
N HIS A 116 -1.09 12.84 -9.09
CA HIS A 116 -0.13 12.12 -8.26
C HIS A 116 0.53 13.04 -7.24
N TYR A 117 1.04 14.20 -7.67
CA TYR A 117 1.75 15.16 -6.84
C TYR A 117 0.87 15.64 -5.67
N ASP A 118 -0.38 16.00 -5.93
CA ASP A 118 -1.33 16.44 -4.91
C ASP A 118 -1.63 15.34 -3.89
N ALA A 119 -1.83 14.11 -4.36
CA ALA A 119 -2.08 12.97 -3.47
C ALA A 119 -0.86 12.69 -2.57
N TYR A 120 0.35 12.72 -3.14
CA TYR A 120 1.59 12.47 -2.41
C TYR A 120 1.89 13.60 -1.42
N CYS A 121 1.74 14.86 -1.82
CA CYS A 121 1.91 16.01 -0.93
C CYS A 121 1.00 15.94 0.31
N ARG A 122 -0.28 15.54 0.14
CA ARG A 122 -1.20 15.36 1.27
C ARG A 122 -0.68 14.32 2.27
N VAL A 123 -0.16 13.19 1.77
CA VAL A 123 0.43 12.15 2.63
C VAL A 123 1.68 12.66 3.34
N VAL A 124 2.58 13.31 2.60
CA VAL A 124 3.84 13.86 3.13
C VAL A 124 3.60 14.88 4.24
N GLN A 125 2.70 15.81 4.01
CA GLN A 125 2.34 16.83 5.00
C GLN A 125 1.66 16.22 6.23
N ALA A 126 0.75 15.25 6.03
CA ALA A 126 0.06 14.56 7.13
C ALA A 126 1.02 13.74 8.02
N ALA A 127 2.10 13.20 7.46
CA ALA A 127 3.05 12.38 8.20
C ALA A 127 3.94 13.18 9.19
N LYS A 128 4.01 14.50 9.04
CA LYS A 128 4.75 15.42 9.93
C LYS A 128 6.21 15.01 10.14
N ASN A 129 6.98 14.93 9.04
CA ASN A 129 8.39 14.52 8.99
C ASN A 129 8.68 13.05 9.33
N ARG A 130 7.66 12.20 9.49
CA ARG A 130 7.88 10.75 9.55
C ARG A 130 8.17 10.22 8.15
N PRO A 131 9.00 9.16 8.02
CA PRO A 131 9.30 8.57 6.74
C PRO A 131 8.06 8.01 6.06
N ILE A 132 8.00 8.19 4.74
CA ILE A 132 6.99 7.59 3.88
C ILE A 132 7.66 6.84 2.74
N VAL A 133 7.33 5.57 2.60
CA VAL A 133 7.75 4.75 1.47
C VAL A 133 6.62 4.68 0.45
N ILE A 134 6.77 5.40 -0.66
CA ILE A 134 5.83 5.35 -1.78
C ILE A 134 6.22 4.19 -2.68
N ARG A 135 5.30 3.22 -2.83
CA ARG A 135 5.47 2.15 -3.80
C ARG A 135 4.98 2.63 -5.15
N THR A 136 5.77 2.45 -6.20
CA THR A 136 5.30 2.74 -7.55
C THR A 136 4.19 1.77 -7.96
N LEU A 137 3.53 2.05 -9.08
CA LEU A 137 2.36 1.31 -9.53
C LEU A 137 2.57 -0.22 -9.49
N ASP A 138 1.72 -0.94 -8.74
CA ASP A 138 1.61 -2.40 -8.73
C ASP A 138 0.21 -2.84 -9.20
N LEU A 139 -0.10 -2.55 -10.47
CA LEU A 139 -1.28 -3.06 -11.16
C LEU A 139 -0.88 -3.87 -12.39
N GLY A 140 -1.74 -4.83 -12.73
CA GLY A 140 -1.70 -5.49 -14.03
C GLY A 140 -2.33 -4.63 -15.12
N ALA A 141 -1.89 -4.85 -16.36
CA ALA A 141 -2.44 -4.21 -17.55
C ALA A 141 -3.98 -4.40 -17.70
N ASP A 142 -4.54 -5.44 -17.09
CA ASP A 142 -5.97 -5.76 -17.05
C ASP A 142 -6.80 -4.77 -16.22
N LYS A 143 -6.18 -4.14 -15.21
CA LYS A 143 -6.87 -3.26 -14.26
C LYS A 143 -6.73 -1.77 -14.55
N ILE A 144 -5.97 -1.39 -15.59
CA ILE A 144 -5.77 0.01 -15.93
C ILE A 144 -6.84 0.49 -16.93
N PRO A 145 -7.45 1.67 -16.72
CA PRO A 145 -8.42 2.23 -17.65
C PRO A 145 -7.88 2.40 -19.07
N ARG A 146 -8.59 1.80 -20.03
CA ARG A 146 -8.63 2.09 -21.49
C ARG A 146 -7.37 1.90 -22.34
N GLY A 147 -6.14 2.15 -21.85
CA GLY A 147 -4.91 2.06 -22.66
C GLY A 147 -4.36 0.63 -22.82
N TYR A 148 -4.37 -0.15 -21.73
CA TYR A 148 -3.63 -1.42 -21.65
C TYR A 148 -4.48 -2.69 -21.74
N ARG A 149 -5.81 -2.55 -21.87
CA ARG A 149 -6.73 -3.69 -21.92
C ARG A 149 -6.46 -4.64 -23.10
N HIS A 150 -5.83 -4.15 -24.17
CA HIS A 150 -5.42 -4.99 -25.29
C HIS A 150 -4.19 -5.86 -24.96
N LEU A 151 -3.24 -5.33 -24.17
CA LEU A 151 -2.09 -6.07 -23.65
C LEU A 151 -2.46 -7.01 -22.50
N ALA A 152 -3.54 -6.70 -21.76
CA ALA A 152 -4.11 -7.58 -20.75
C ALA A 152 -4.52 -8.96 -21.30
N LYS A 153 -4.79 -9.06 -22.60
CA LYS A 153 -5.14 -10.32 -23.26
C LYS A 153 -3.92 -11.23 -23.51
N GLU A 154 -2.69 -10.74 -23.32
CA GLU A 154 -1.47 -11.47 -23.68
C GLU A 154 -1.08 -12.60 -22.70
N GLY A 155 -1.84 -12.87 -21.63
CA GLY A 155 -1.49 -13.93 -20.67
C GLY A 155 -2.68 -14.64 -20.00
N MET A 156 -2.58 -15.96 -19.86
CA MET A 156 -3.56 -16.78 -19.12
C MET A 156 -3.55 -16.52 -17.61
N ASN A 157 -2.43 -16.02 -17.06
CA ASN A 157 -2.28 -15.76 -15.63
C ASN A 157 -1.84 -14.30 -15.38
N PRO A 158 -2.77 -13.41 -15.01
CA PRO A 158 -2.47 -12.00 -14.73
C PRO A 158 -1.43 -11.79 -13.62
N ALA A 159 -1.33 -12.72 -12.66
CA ALA A 159 -0.37 -12.59 -11.57
C ALA A 159 1.09 -12.74 -12.03
N LEU A 160 1.34 -13.48 -13.12
CA LEU A 160 2.66 -13.72 -13.68
C LEU A 160 2.97 -12.86 -14.92
N GLY A 161 1.98 -12.10 -15.41
CA GLY A 161 2.04 -11.37 -16.67
C GLY A 161 2.66 -9.98 -16.59
N LEU A 162 2.20 -9.12 -17.51
CA LEU A 162 2.60 -7.71 -17.60
C LEU A 162 1.91 -6.88 -16.50
N ARG A 163 2.65 -6.65 -15.42
CA ARG A 163 2.19 -5.87 -14.27
C ARG A 163 3.34 -5.11 -13.61
N SER A 164 2.99 -4.16 -12.76
CA SER A 164 3.91 -3.56 -11.80
C SER A 164 5.11 -2.92 -12.53
N VAL A 165 6.36 -3.10 -12.06
CA VAL A 165 7.55 -2.57 -12.73
C VAL A 165 7.67 -2.99 -14.21
N ARG A 166 7.22 -4.18 -14.59
CA ARG A 166 7.29 -4.65 -15.99
C ARG A 166 6.39 -3.81 -16.89
N LEU A 167 5.22 -3.46 -16.39
CA LEU A 167 4.33 -2.53 -17.08
C LEU A 167 4.94 -1.13 -17.12
N SER A 168 5.47 -0.64 -16.00
CA SER A 168 6.14 0.66 -15.92
C SER A 168 7.35 0.79 -16.86
N LEU A 169 8.13 -0.28 -17.03
CA LEU A 169 9.27 -0.30 -17.96
C LEU A 169 8.83 -0.42 -19.43
N ARG A 170 7.66 -0.99 -19.70
CA ARG A 170 7.06 -1.01 -21.05
C ARG A 170 6.42 0.34 -21.41
N ASP A 171 5.82 1.02 -20.44
CA ASP A 171 5.21 2.35 -20.58
C ASP A 171 5.96 3.41 -19.77
N LEU A 172 7.02 3.92 -20.38
CA LEU A 172 7.86 4.96 -19.77
C LEU A 172 7.09 6.26 -19.49
N PRO A 173 6.21 6.79 -20.37
CA PRO A 173 5.38 7.94 -20.03
C PRO A 173 4.61 7.81 -18.71
N LEU A 174 3.93 6.67 -18.49
CA LEU A 174 3.23 6.40 -17.23
C LEU A 174 4.21 6.39 -16.05
N PHE A 175 5.33 5.69 -16.20
CA PHE A 175 6.30 5.54 -15.11
C PHE A 175 6.98 6.86 -14.75
N LYS A 176 7.44 7.61 -15.75
CA LYS A 176 8.08 8.92 -15.57
C LYS A 176 7.11 9.93 -14.97
N THR A 177 5.82 9.88 -15.33
CA THR A 177 4.77 10.71 -14.72
C THR A 177 4.65 10.48 -13.22
N GLN A 178 4.61 9.21 -12.81
CA GLN A 178 4.57 8.87 -11.39
C GLN A 178 5.86 9.29 -10.65
N LEU A 179 7.03 9.00 -11.23
CA LEU A 179 8.32 9.33 -10.63
C LEU A 179 8.50 10.84 -10.44
N ARG A 180 8.19 11.65 -11.46
CA ARG A 180 8.27 13.12 -11.37
C ARG A 180 7.45 13.65 -10.19
N ALA A 181 6.22 13.17 -10.06
CA ALA A 181 5.36 13.54 -8.95
C ALA A 181 5.94 13.16 -7.58
N ILE A 182 6.60 11.99 -7.46
CA ILE A 182 7.24 11.59 -6.19
C ILE A 182 8.41 12.51 -5.84
N PHE A 183 9.32 12.77 -6.78
CA PHE A 183 10.48 13.64 -6.55
C PHE A 183 10.09 15.09 -6.25
N ARG A 184 9.03 15.59 -6.90
CA ARG A 184 8.42 16.88 -6.58
C ARG A 184 7.82 16.88 -5.17
N ALA A 185 7.09 15.84 -4.78
CA ALA A 185 6.49 15.76 -3.45
C ALA A 185 7.55 15.60 -2.32
N ALA A 186 8.71 15.03 -2.64
CA ALA A 186 9.81 14.80 -1.71
C ALA A 186 10.48 16.08 -1.17
N VAL A 187 10.19 17.26 -1.72
CA VAL A 187 10.63 18.54 -1.14
C VAL A 187 9.96 18.82 0.21
N HIS A 188 8.80 18.20 0.45
CA HIS A 188 7.96 18.47 1.62
C HIS A 188 8.22 17.54 2.81
N GLY A 189 9.12 16.54 2.70
CA GLY A 189 9.40 15.61 3.81
C GLY A 189 10.29 14.40 3.47
N ASP A 190 10.43 13.45 4.42
CA ASP A 190 11.20 12.19 4.24
C ASP A 190 10.41 11.20 3.38
N VAL A 191 10.61 11.30 2.07
CA VAL A 191 10.01 10.41 1.07
C VAL A 191 11.05 9.40 0.60
N ARG A 192 10.58 8.18 0.35
CA ARG A 192 11.37 7.06 -0.18
C ARG A 192 10.59 6.40 -1.30
N ILE A 193 11.28 5.87 -2.29
CA ILE A 193 10.66 5.14 -3.41
C ILE A 193 10.92 3.64 -3.24
N MET A 194 9.91 2.84 -3.53
CA MET A 194 10.03 1.39 -3.61
C MET A 194 9.43 0.84 -4.91
N PHE A 195 10.23 0.09 -5.67
CA PHE A 195 9.75 -0.58 -6.89
C PHE A 195 9.18 -1.97 -6.58
N PRO A 196 7.93 -2.29 -6.98
CA PRO A 196 7.35 -3.62 -6.83
C PRO A 196 7.86 -4.60 -7.90
N LEU A 197 7.79 -5.89 -7.62
CA LEU A 197 7.93 -6.98 -8.60
C LEU A 197 9.28 -7.01 -9.36
N ILE A 198 10.34 -6.41 -8.81
CA ILE A 198 11.69 -6.55 -9.34
C ILE A 198 12.07 -8.04 -9.25
N SER A 199 12.40 -8.64 -10.40
CA SER A 199 12.75 -10.05 -10.49
C SER A 199 14.17 -10.28 -11.01
N THR A 200 14.76 -9.28 -11.66
CA THR A 200 16.11 -9.34 -12.23
C THR A 200 16.90 -8.07 -11.95
N LEU A 201 18.23 -8.19 -11.95
CA LEU A 201 19.14 -7.05 -11.82
C LEU A 201 19.01 -6.06 -13.00
N LEU A 202 18.61 -6.55 -14.18
CA LEU A 202 18.37 -5.70 -15.34
C LEU A 202 17.18 -4.76 -15.11
N GLU A 203 16.04 -5.29 -14.61
CA GLU A 203 14.87 -4.48 -14.28
C GLU A 203 15.21 -3.42 -13.23
N TRP A 204 15.99 -3.79 -12.21
CA TRP A 204 16.47 -2.85 -11.19
C TRP A 204 17.32 -1.72 -11.79
N ARG A 205 18.32 -2.07 -12.61
CA ARG A 205 19.19 -1.08 -13.27
C ARG A 205 18.40 -0.17 -14.22
N GLN A 206 17.46 -0.73 -14.98
CA GLN A 206 16.59 0.04 -15.87
C GLN A 206 15.72 1.02 -15.07
N ALA A 207 15.09 0.58 -13.98
CA ALA A 207 14.30 1.47 -13.12
C ALA A 207 15.13 2.64 -12.57
N LYS A 208 16.38 2.37 -12.11
CA LYS A 208 17.30 3.43 -11.67
C LYS A 208 17.75 4.37 -12.80
N MET A 209 17.93 3.86 -14.01
CA MET A 209 18.24 4.68 -15.18
C MET A 209 17.09 5.63 -15.50
N ILE A 210 15.85 5.15 -15.50
CA ILE A 210 14.66 5.99 -15.70
C ILE A 210 14.50 7.04 -14.59
N VAL A 211 14.89 6.72 -13.36
CA VAL A 211 15.00 7.75 -12.31
C VAL A 211 15.99 8.84 -12.71
N GLY A 212 17.17 8.48 -13.22
CA GLY A 212 18.16 9.45 -13.73
C GLY A 212 17.55 10.39 -14.77
N ASP A 213 16.92 9.84 -15.81
CA ASP A 213 16.23 10.63 -16.83
C ASP A 213 15.18 11.58 -16.24
N VAL A 214 14.44 11.14 -15.23
CA VAL A 214 13.38 11.93 -14.58
C VAL A 214 13.97 13.11 -13.80
N LEU A 215 15.12 12.91 -13.15
CA LEU A 215 15.80 13.98 -12.42
C LEU A 215 16.33 15.05 -13.40
N GLU A 216 16.92 14.61 -14.51
CA GLU A 216 17.35 15.51 -15.60
C GLU A 216 16.16 16.26 -16.20
N ASP A 217 15.06 15.57 -16.51
CA ASP A 217 13.81 16.18 -17.01
C ASP A 217 13.28 17.29 -16.06
N LEU A 218 13.37 17.09 -14.74
CA LEU A 218 12.89 18.06 -13.75
C LEU A 218 13.83 19.26 -13.62
N GLU A 219 15.14 19.02 -13.69
CA GLU A 219 16.17 20.07 -13.68
C GLU A 219 16.05 20.97 -14.91
N GLU A 220 15.93 20.40 -16.11
CA GLU A 220 15.76 21.16 -17.36
C GLU A 220 14.49 22.02 -17.36
N ARG A 221 13.42 21.54 -16.72
CA ARG A 221 12.16 22.28 -16.58
C ARG A 221 12.19 23.35 -15.49
N GLY A 222 13.23 23.38 -14.66
CA GLY A 222 13.33 24.31 -13.53
C GLY A 222 12.24 24.09 -12.47
N VAL A 223 11.74 22.87 -12.33
CA VAL A 223 10.75 22.50 -11.31
C VAL A 223 11.50 22.20 -10.00
N GLU A 224 10.94 22.55 -8.85
CA GLU A 224 11.54 22.20 -7.57
C GLU A 224 11.33 20.70 -7.25
N PHE A 225 12.40 20.00 -6.87
CA PHE A 225 12.37 18.59 -6.49
C PHE A 225 13.51 18.24 -5.53
N ASN A 226 13.40 17.10 -4.84
CA ASN A 226 14.46 16.57 -3.99
C ASN A 226 15.05 15.30 -4.63
N SER A 227 16.23 15.41 -5.24
CA SER A 227 16.92 14.28 -5.89
C SER A 227 17.53 13.26 -4.91
N ASN A 228 17.72 13.64 -3.64
CA ASN A 228 18.43 12.82 -2.67
C ASN A 228 17.46 12.08 -1.74
N ILE A 229 16.69 11.15 -2.33
CA ILE A 229 15.79 10.27 -1.58
C ILE A 229 16.24 8.80 -1.66
N PRO A 230 16.01 8.00 -0.59
CA PRO A 230 16.25 6.56 -0.65
C PRO A 230 15.39 5.87 -1.72
N ILE A 231 16.03 5.00 -2.51
CA ILE A 231 15.38 4.17 -3.53
C ILE A 231 15.62 2.71 -3.17
N GLY A 232 14.55 1.95 -3.05
CA GLY A 232 14.57 0.51 -2.75
C GLY A 232 13.68 -0.30 -3.68
N MET A 233 13.62 -1.60 -3.42
CA MET A 233 12.71 -2.53 -4.09
C MET A 233 11.95 -3.36 -3.07
N MET A 234 10.77 -3.82 -3.45
CA MET A 234 10.05 -4.82 -2.69
C MET A 234 10.64 -6.20 -2.99
N VAL A 235 11.09 -6.91 -1.96
CA VAL A 235 11.56 -8.29 -2.09
C VAL A 235 10.36 -9.23 -1.97
N GLU A 236 9.67 -9.44 -3.09
CA GLU A 236 8.43 -10.23 -3.17
C GLU A 236 8.45 -11.31 -4.26
N VAL A 237 9.55 -11.41 -5.01
CA VAL A 237 9.79 -12.45 -6.00
C VAL A 237 10.89 -13.38 -5.47
N PRO A 238 10.75 -14.72 -5.53
CA PRO A 238 11.77 -15.65 -5.04
C PRO A 238 13.16 -15.38 -5.62
N ALA A 239 13.26 -15.03 -6.91
CA ALA A 239 14.50 -14.67 -7.56
C ALA A 239 15.20 -13.46 -6.90
N ALA A 240 14.46 -12.45 -6.44
CA ALA A 240 15.03 -11.28 -5.77
C ALA A 240 15.61 -11.66 -4.39
N ALA A 241 14.97 -12.58 -3.67
CA ALA A 241 15.50 -13.08 -2.40
C ALA A 241 16.78 -13.91 -2.59
N LEU A 242 16.84 -14.72 -3.65
CA LEU A 242 18.02 -15.51 -3.99
C LEU A 242 19.22 -14.67 -4.44
N LEU A 243 18.96 -13.46 -4.96
CA LEU A 243 19.97 -12.51 -5.44
C LEU A 243 20.13 -11.31 -4.50
N ALA A 244 19.72 -11.41 -3.23
CA ALA A 244 19.67 -10.27 -2.32
C ALA A 244 21.05 -9.66 -2.00
N GLU A 245 22.14 -10.41 -2.20
CA GLU A 245 23.51 -9.93 -1.99
C GLU A 245 24.06 -9.10 -3.17
N GLU A 246 23.46 -9.23 -4.37
CA GLU A 246 23.86 -8.55 -5.62
C GLU A 246 23.24 -7.16 -5.77
#